data_AF-A0A7S1HBE7-F1
#
_entry.id   AF-A0A7S1HBE7-F1
#
_cell.length_a   1.000
_cell.length_b   1.000
_cell.length_c   1.000
_cell.angle_alpha   90.00
_cell.angle_beta   90.00
_cell.angle_gamma   90.00
#
_symmetry.space_group_name_H-M   'P 1'
#
loop_
_entity.id
_entity.type
_entity.pdbx_description
1 polymer ?
#
loop_
_entity_poly.entity_id
_entity_poly.type
_entity_poly.pdbx_seq_one_letter_code
_entity_poly.pdbx_strand_id
1 'polypeptide(L)'
;ATGLAVLAARGEQPAASVTLLTTLLDFADNGILDIFVDEASVRLREATLGADSPKGPQLLHGQELATTFSFLRPNDLVWNYVVGNYLKGEAPPPFDLLYWNGDSTNLPGPMYCWYLRHTYLQNELKLPGKLTVCGEKLDLGAIKAPVYIYGSREDHIVPW
;
A
#
# COMPACT_ATOMS: atom_id res chain seq x y z
N ALA A 1 5.59 8.53 6.90
CA ALA A 1 6.53 7.97 7.89
C ALA A 1 7.96 7.86 7.33
N THR A 2 8.19 7.10 6.24
CA THR A 2 9.53 6.85 5.68
C THR A 2 10.35 8.12 5.37
N GLY A 3 9.74 9.13 4.73
CA GLY A 3 10.44 10.40 4.46
C GLY A 3 10.87 11.13 5.75
N LEU A 4 10.05 11.11 6.80
CA LEU A 4 10.39 11.69 8.10
C LEU A 4 11.50 10.90 8.81
N ALA A 5 11.53 9.57 8.65
CA ALA A 5 12.60 8.74 9.19
C ALA A 5 13.95 9.03 8.50
N VAL A 6 13.96 9.26 7.17
CA VAL A 6 15.16 9.72 6.46
C VAL A 6 15.63 11.08 6.98
N LEU A 7 14.72 12.03 7.17
CA LEU A 7 15.05 13.36 7.70
C LEU A 7 15.57 13.26 9.15
N ALA A 8 14.95 12.44 9.98
CA ALA A 8 15.40 12.18 11.35
C ALA A 8 16.82 11.60 11.40
N ALA A 9 17.15 10.66 10.50
CA ALA A 9 18.50 10.09 10.37
C ALA A 9 19.54 11.15 9.97
N ARG A 10 19.14 12.16 9.20
CA ARG A 10 19.96 13.33 8.84
C ARG A 10 20.03 14.40 9.94
N GLY A 11 19.35 14.20 11.07
CA GLY A 11 19.28 15.16 12.16
C GLY A 11 18.19 16.23 12.01
N GLU A 12 17.31 16.11 11.02
CA GLU A 12 16.23 17.05 10.73
C GLU A 12 14.90 16.56 11.33
N GLN A 13 14.14 17.46 11.98
CA GLN A 13 12.83 17.16 12.58
C GLN A 13 11.78 18.22 12.18
N PRO A 14 11.43 18.34 10.89
CA PRO A 14 10.59 19.44 10.40
C PRO A 14 9.10 19.29 10.71
N ALA A 15 8.64 18.08 11.05
CA ALA A 15 7.24 17.82 11.33
C ALA A 15 6.88 18.21 12.77
N ALA A 16 5.96 19.16 12.92
CA ALA A 16 5.41 19.51 14.23
C ALA A 16 4.47 18.41 14.79
N SER A 17 3.85 17.60 13.93
CA SER A 17 3.00 16.46 14.28
C SER A 17 2.88 15.50 13.08
N VAL A 18 2.45 14.26 13.34
CA VAL A 18 2.19 13.23 12.32
C VAL A 18 0.81 12.63 12.54
N THR A 19 0.00 12.58 11.50
CA THR A 19 -1.30 11.88 11.48
C THR A 19 -1.23 10.73 10.49
N LEU A 20 -1.46 9.51 10.95
CA LEU A 20 -1.51 8.31 10.12
C LEU A 20 -2.94 7.80 10.06
N LEU A 21 -3.56 7.86 8.88
CA LEU A 21 -4.92 7.39 8.65
C LEU A 21 -4.82 6.07 7.88
N THR A 22 -5.36 4.98 8.44
CA THR A 22 -5.43 3.65 7.80
C THR A 22 -4.11 3.28 7.13
N THR A 23 -3.01 3.34 7.88
CA THR A 23 -1.65 3.16 7.36
C THR A 23 -0.99 1.99 8.07
N LEU A 24 -0.48 1.00 7.34
CA LEU A 24 0.35 -0.05 7.93
C LEU A 24 1.79 0.43 8.13
N LEU A 25 2.35 0.15 9.32
CA LEU A 25 3.78 0.27 9.62
C LEU A 25 4.41 -1.10 9.92
N ASP A 26 3.63 -1.97 10.55
CA ASP A 26 3.87 -3.40 10.70
C ASP A 26 2.92 -4.15 9.75
N PHE A 27 3.47 -4.96 8.85
CA PHE A 27 2.73 -5.72 7.83
C PHE A 27 2.55 -7.20 8.22
N ALA A 28 2.69 -7.55 9.50
CA ALA A 28 2.56 -8.94 9.96
C ALA A 28 1.15 -9.50 9.69
N ASP A 29 0.12 -8.69 9.92
CA ASP A 29 -1.28 -9.02 9.65
C ASP A 29 -1.82 -8.06 8.58
N ASN A 30 -1.38 -8.22 7.33
CA ASN A 30 -1.68 -7.29 6.23
C ASN A 30 -3.03 -7.56 5.51
N GLY A 31 -3.92 -8.33 6.13
CA GLY A 31 -5.26 -8.63 5.64
C GLY A 31 -5.29 -9.67 4.50
N ILE A 32 -6.28 -9.55 3.61
CA ILE A 32 -6.45 -10.49 2.48
C ILE A 32 -5.25 -10.47 1.52
N LEU A 33 -4.45 -9.41 1.50
CA LEU A 33 -3.33 -9.28 0.57
C LEU A 33 -2.25 -10.36 0.74
N ASP A 34 -2.13 -10.94 1.94
CA ASP A 34 -1.15 -11.99 2.23
C ASP A 34 -1.26 -13.19 1.28
N ILE A 35 -2.48 -13.53 0.84
CA ILE A 35 -2.70 -14.68 -0.06
C ILE A 35 -2.16 -14.46 -1.48
N PHE A 36 -1.89 -13.21 -1.85
CA PHE A 36 -1.44 -12.83 -3.19
C PHE A 36 0.07 -12.54 -3.26
N VAL A 37 0.75 -12.50 -2.12
CA VAL A 37 2.16 -12.11 -2.03
C VAL A 37 2.98 -13.30 -1.56
N ASP A 38 3.78 -13.85 -2.48
CA ASP A 38 4.75 -14.90 -2.18
C ASP A 38 6.09 -14.57 -2.85
N GLU A 39 7.16 -15.26 -2.45
CA GLU A 39 8.51 -14.99 -2.98
C GLU A 39 8.59 -15.21 -4.51
N ALA A 40 7.82 -16.14 -5.06
CA ALA A 40 7.82 -16.40 -6.50
C ALA A 40 7.15 -15.26 -7.28
N SER A 41 6.01 -14.77 -6.79
CA SER A 41 5.26 -13.67 -7.39
C SER A 41 6.05 -12.36 -7.31
N VAL A 42 6.71 -12.08 -6.19
CA VAL A 42 7.58 -10.91 -6.03
C VAL A 42 8.79 -10.97 -6.96
N ARG A 43 9.50 -12.10 -7.03
CA ARG A 43 10.64 -12.27 -7.96
C ARG A 43 10.24 -12.09 -9.42
N LEU A 44 9.06 -12.58 -9.80
CA LEU A 44 8.54 -12.37 -11.15
C LEU A 44 8.34 -10.88 -11.44
N ARG A 45 7.77 -10.13 -10.48
CA ARG A 45 7.59 -8.68 -10.61
C ARG A 45 8.92 -7.95 -10.68
N GLU A 46 9.92 -8.34 -9.89
CA GLU A 46 11.27 -7.76 -9.98
C GLU A 46 11.94 -8.02 -11.33
N ALA A 47 11.83 -9.24 -11.85
CA ALA A 47 12.40 -9.60 -13.15
C ALA A 47 11.72 -8.93 -14.34
N THR A 48 10.46 -8.50 -14.19
CA THR A 48 9.66 -7.90 -15.27
C THR A 48 9.56 -6.38 -15.18
N LEU A 49 9.40 -5.84 -13.98
CA LEU A 49 9.17 -4.43 -13.68
C LEU A 49 10.30 -3.75 -12.92
N GLY A 50 11.13 -4.52 -12.21
CA GLY A 50 12.17 -4.01 -11.33
C GLY A 50 13.32 -3.32 -12.06
N ALA A 51 14.26 -2.79 -11.27
CA ALA A 51 15.38 -2.03 -11.79
C ALA A 51 16.28 -2.87 -12.72
N ASP A 52 16.41 -4.16 -12.41
CA ASP A 52 17.26 -5.13 -13.11
C ASP A 52 16.49 -5.93 -14.18
N SER A 53 15.27 -5.51 -14.54
CA SER A 53 14.52 -6.14 -15.63
C SER A 53 15.33 -6.08 -16.93
N PRO A 54 15.36 -7.14 -17.77
CA PRO A 54 16.12 -7.16 -19.01
C PRO A 54 15.73 -6.04 -20.00
N LYS A 55 14.53 -5.47 -19.85
CA LYS A 55 14.02 -4.37 -20.67
C LYS A 55 14.23 -3.00 -20.03
N GLY A 56 14.92 -2.94 -18.89
CA GLY A 56 15.01 -1.78 -18.01
C GLY A 56 13.78 -1.61 -17.11
N PRO A 57 13.79 -0.60 -16.22
CA PRO A 57 12.67 -0.31 -15.33
C PRO A 57 11.36 -0.05 -16.09
N GLN A 58 10.32 -0.82 -15.80
CA GLN A 58 9.01 -0.68 -16.45
C GLN A 58 8.00 -0.02 -15.51
N LEU A 59 6.82 0.31 -16.04
CA LEU A 59 5.68 0.76 -15.25
C LEU A 59 4.80 -0.43 -14.89
N LEU A 60 4.28 -0.44 -13.66
CA LEU A 60 3.08 -1.20 -13.32
C LEU A 60 1.86 -0.40 -13.81
N HIS A 61 1.03 -1.01 -14.64
CA HIS A 61 -0.17 -0.35 -15.14
C HIS A 61 -1.26 -0.33 -14.06
N GLY A 62 -1.91 0.82 -13.87
CA GLY A 62 -2.91 1.03 -12.80
C GLY A 62 -4.07 0.03 -12.85
N GLN A 63 -4.42 -0.48 -14.04
CA GLN A 63 -5.44 -1.51 -14.24
C GLN A 63 -5.10 -2.83 -13.51
N GLU A 64 -3.81 -3.16 -13.39
CA GLU A 64 -3.36 -4.34 -12.63
C GLU A 64 -3.61 -4.16 -11.13
N LEU A 65 -3.33 -2.96 -10.59
CA LEU A 65 -3.63 -2.63 -9.19
C LEU A 65 -5.12 -2.57 -8.93
N ALA A 66 -5.88 -1.93 -9.81
CA ALA A 66 -7.33 -1.82 -9.70
C ALA A 66 -7.99 -3.19 -9.58
N THR A 67 -7.48 -4.16 -10.35
CA THR A 67 -7.93 -5.55 -10.28
C THR A 67 -7.65 -6.14 -8.90
N THR A 68 -6.42 -6.05 -8.39
CA THR A 68 -6.06 -6.55 -7.05
C THR A 68 -6.90 -5.89 -5.95
N PHE A 69 -7.06 -4.56 -5.96
CA PHE A 69 -7.84 -3.84 -4.95
C PHE A 69 -9.35 -4.14 -5.03
N SER A 70 -9.89 -4.36 -6.23
CA SER A 70 -11.29 -4.77 -6.41
C SER A 70 -11.57 -6.14 -5.79
N PHE A 71 -10.58 -7.05 -5.78
CA PHE A 71 -10.67 -8.33 -5.08
C PHE A 71 -10.60 -8.23 -3.55
N LEU A 72 -10.15 -7.09 -2.99
CA LEU A 72 -10.02 -6.88 -1.54
C LEU A 72 -11.28 -6.29 -0.88
N ARG A 73 -12.19 -5.68 -1.66
CA ARG A 73 -13.48 -5.19 -1.17
C ARG A 73 -14.68 -5.73 -1.97
N PRO A 74 -14.80 -7.06 -2.15
CA PRO A 74 -15.92 -7.62 -2.90
C PRO A 74 -17.26 -7.32 -2.22
N ASN A 75 -17.33 -7.23 -0.88
CA ASN A 75 -18.59 -6.93 -0.20
C ASN A 75 -19.02 -5.46 -0.34
N ASP A 76 -18.10 -4.52 -0.11
CA ASP A 76 -18.41 -3.08 -0.15
C ASP A 76 -18.51 -2.51 -1.57
N LEU A 77 -17.70 -3.02 -2.51
CA LEU A 77 -17.63 -2.51 -3.89
C LEU A 77 -18.47 -3.31 -4.88
N VAL A 78 -18.72 -4.61 -4.62
CA VAL A 78 -19.41 -5.51 -5.59
C VAL A 78 -20.74 -6.02 -5.05
N TRP A 79 -20.83 -6.49 -3.80
CA TRP A 79 -22.00 -7.18 -3.28
C TRP A 79 -23.19 -6.27 -2.95
N ASN A 80 -22.93 -5.11 -2.33
CA ASN A 80 -23.97 -4.09 -2.11
C ASN A 80 -24.64 -3.65 -3.44
N TYR A 81 -23.85 -3.62 -4.52
CA TYR A 81 -24.31 -3.31 -5.87
C TYR A 81 -25.15 -4.44 -6.50
N VAL A 82 -24.72 -5.70 -6.34
CA VAL A 82 -25.47 -6.86 -6.87
C VAL A 82 -26.85 -6.98 -6.22
N VAL A 83 -26.97 -6.75 -4.91
CA VAL A 83 -28.27 -6.86 -4.22
C VAL A 83 -29.24 -5.72 -4.62
N GLY A 84 -28.74 -4.49 -4.81
CA GLY A 84 -29.55 -3.36 -5.25
C GLY A 84 -29.94 -3.43 -6.73
N ASN A 85 -28.95 -3.57 -7.62
CA ASN A 85 -29.18 -3.44 -9.05
C ASN A 85 -29.70 -4.73 -9.70
N TYR A 86 -29.10 -5.88 -9.38
CA TYR A 86 -29.44 -7.13 -10.05
C TYR A 86 -30.75 -7.73 -9.51
N LEU A 87 -31.02 -7.62 -8.21
CA LEU A 87 -32.24 -8.18 -7.61
C LEU A 87 -33.42 -7.20 -7.57
N LYS A 88 -33.19 -5.87 -7.48
CA LYS A 88 -34.29 -4.89 -7.36
C LYS A 88 -34.48 -3.98 -8.57
N GLY A 89 -33.56 -3.98 -9.55
CA GLY A 89 -33.66 -3.16 -10.75
C GLY A 89 -33.54 -1.65 -10.51
N GLU A 90 -33.02 -1.26 -9.34
CA GLU A 90 -32.78 0.14 -8.99
C GLU A 90 -31.52 0.65 -9.71
N ALA A 91 -31.53 1.91 -10.18
CA ALA A 91 -30.33 2.52 -10.73
C ALA A 91 -29.34 2.82 -9.58
N PRO A 92 -28.05 2.49 -9.73
CA PRO A 92 -27.09 2.77 -8.68
C PRO A 92 -26.98 4.29 -8.53
N PRO A 93 -27.08 4.85 -7.31
CA PRO A 93 -26.78 6.26 -7.10
C PRO A 93 -25.34 6.52 -7.57
N PRO A 94 -25.05 7.70 -8.17
CA PRO A 94 -23.68 8.05 -8.57
C PRO A 94 -22.80 8.00 -7.32
N PHE A 95 -21.99 6.95 -7.24
CA PHE A 95 -21.14 6.67 -6.09
C PHE A 95 -19.76 7.25 -6.39
N ASP A 96 -19.50 8.42 -5.83
CA ASP A 96 -18.24 9.16 -5.93
C ASP A 96 -17.00 8.30 -5.61
N LEU A 97 -17.11 7.39 -4.63
CA LEU A 97 -16.06 6.46 -4.25
C LEU A 97 -15.70 5.48 -5.37
N LEU A 98 -16.66 5.00 -6.16
CA LEU A 98 -16.38 4.11 -7.30
C LEU A 98 -15.71 4.86 -8.44
N TYR A 99 -16.08 6.12 -8.66
CA TYR A 99 -15.41 6.96 -9.65
C TYR A 99 -13.94 7.18 -9.26
N TRP A 100 -13.68 7.54 -8.01
CA TRP A 100 -12.32 7.67 -7.48
C TRP A 100 -11.53 6.36 -7.55
N ASN A 101 -12.16 5.23 -7.19
CA ASN A 101 -11.49 3.92 -7.23
C ASN A 101 -11.16 3.44 -8.64
N GLY A 102 -12.02 3.77 -9.62
CA GLY A 102 -11.81 3.44 -11.03
C GLY A 102 -10.71 4.29 -11.69
N ASP A 103 -10.44 5.50 -11.18
CA ASP A 103 -9.41 6.41 -11.69
C ASP A 103 -8.01 5.98 -11.22
N SER A 104 -7.50 4.93 -11.87
CA SER A 104 -6.27 4.24 -11.47
C SER A 104 -5.01 4.99 -11.86
N THR A 105 -3.95 4.86 -11.06
CA THR A 105 -2.63 5.43 -11.35
C THR A 105 -1.59 4.37 -11.65
N ASN A 106 -0.69 4.62 -12.61
CA ASN A 106 0.47 3.77 -12.83
C ASN A 106 1.52 3.98 -11.73
N LEU A 107 2.31 2.94 -11.40
CA LEU A 107 3.44 3.04 -10.48
C LEU A 107 4.76 2.74 -11.20
N PRO A 108 5.87 3.42 -10.87
CA PRO A 108 7.20 2.97 -11.27
C PRO A 108 7.46 1.56 -10.74
N GLY A 109 7.80 0.63 -11.63
CA GLY A 109 8.03 -0.77 -11.33
C GLY A 109 9.02 -1.02 -10.19
N PRO A 110 10.20 -0.36 -10.15
CA PRO A 110 11.13 -0.51 -9.04
C PRO A 110 10.55 -0.07 -7.69
N MET A 111 9.76 1.00 -7.66
CA MET A 111 9.10 1.48 -6.44
C MET A 111 8.08 0.46 -5.94
N TYR A 112 7.24 -0.05 -6.86
CA TYR A 112 6.27 -1.09 -6.55
C TYR A 112 6.93 -2.38 -6.03
N CYS A 113 7.97 -2.86 -6.69
CA CYS A 113 8.70 -4.06 -6.27
C CYS A 113 9.34 -3.88 -4.89
N TRP A 114 9.97 -2.71 -4.66
CA TRP A 114 10.54 -2.37 -3.36
C TRP A 114 9.48 -2.37 -2.26
N TYR A 115 8.33 -1.74 -2.52
CA TYR A 115 7.22 -1.71 -1.58
C TYR A 115 6.73 -3.12 -1.27
N LEU A 116 6.46 -3.94 -2.28
CA LEU A 116 5.96 -5.30 -2.11
C LEU A 116 6.94 -6.20 -1.33
N ARG A 117 8.24 -6.18 -1.69
CA ARG A 117 9.27 -6.99 -1.03
C ARG A 117 9.47 -6.57 0.42
N HIS A 118 9.71 -5.29 0.67
CA HIS A 118 10.18 -4.85 1.99
C HIS A 118 9.06 -4.59 3.00
N THR A 119 7.80 -4.52 2.55
CA THR A 119 6.63 -4.40 3.43
C THR A 119 5.84 -5.70 3.50
N TYR A 120 5.00 -6.00 2.51
CA TYR A 120 4.13 -7.18 2.53
C TYR A 120 4.88 -8.50 2.70
N LEU A 121 5.97 -8.72 1.95
CA LEU A 121 6.65 -10.02 1.98
C LEU A 121 7.60 -10.18 3.17
N GLN A 122 8.48 -9.20 3.40
CA GLN A 122 9.58 -9.33 4.38
C GLN A 122 9.34 -8.52 5.67
N ASN A 123 8.35 -7.62 5.68
CA ASN A 123 7.98 -6.80 6.82
C ASN A 123 9.17 -6.13 7.52
N GLU A 124 10.07 -5.55 6.73
CA GLU A 124 11.34 -4.99 7.17
C GLU A 124 11.21 -3.53 7.62
N LEU A 125 10.14 -2.85 7.21
CA LEU A 125 9.91 -1.43 7.53
C LEU A 125 9.83 -1.17 9.04
N LYS A 126 9.25 -2.10 9.80
CA LYS A 126 9.15 -1.98 11.27
C LYS A 126 10.48 -2.20 11.99
N LEU A 127 11.48 -2.77 11.32
CA LEU A 127 12.75 -3.18 11.93
C LEU A 127 13.76 -2.02 11.84
N PRO A 128 14.14 -1.39 12.96
CA PRO A 128 15.10 -0.28 12.94
C PRO A 128 16.42 -0.66 12.28
N GLY A 129 16.90 0.18 11.36
CA GLY A 129 18.17 0.04 10.66
C GLY A 129 18.21 -1.06 9.58
N LYS A 130 17.11 -1.79 9.36
CA LYS A 130 17.07 -2.88 8.39
C LYS A 130 17.11 -2.36 6.95
N LEU A 131 16.26 -1.38 6.63
CA LEU A 131 16.16 -0.77 5.31
C LEU A 131 17.09 0.44 5.17
N THR A 132 17.67 0.59 3.99
CA THR A 132 18.39 1.82 3.59
C THR A 132 17.57 2.56 2.53
N VAL A 133 17.21 3.81 2.78
CA VAL A 133 16.47 4.67 1.83
C VAL A 133 17.13 6.03 1.77
N CYS A 134 17.36 6.54 0.55
CA CYS A 134 18.05 7.81 0.30
C CYS A 134 19.42 7.92 1.00
N GLY A 135 20.15 6.80 1.09
CA GLY A 135 21.46 6.71 1.77
C GLY A 135 21.39 6.49 3.28
N GLU A 136 20.21 6.60 3.89
CA GLU A 136 20.04 6.55 5.34
C GLU A 136 19.45 5.24 5.81
N LYS A 137 19.88 4.79 7.00
CA LYS A 137 19.26 3.68 7.72
C LYS A 137 17.93 4.13 8.33
N LEU A 138 16.84 3.47 7.95
CA LEU A 138 15.52 3.83 8.42
C LEU A 138 15.28 3.37 9.85
N ASP A 139 14.83 4.29 10.70
CA ASP A 139 14.28 3.98 12.01
C ASP A 139 13.04 4.86 12.24
N LEU A 140 11.86 4.24 12.30
CA LEU A 140 10.62 4.95 12.57
C LEU A 140 10.59 5.55 13.99
N GLY A 141 11.31 4.96 14.94
CA GLY A 141 11.45 5.45 16.31
C GLY A 141 12.29 6.73 16.42
N ALA A 142 13.02 7.11 15.37
CA ALA A 142 13.79 8.36 15.34
C ALA A 142 12.94 9.61 15.07
N ILE A 143 11.67 9.44 14.66
CA ILE A 143 10.75 10.55 14.39
C ILE A 143 10.31 11.19 15.71
N LYS A 144 10.65 12.47 15.91
CA LYS A 144 10.34 13.22 17.14
C LYS A 144 9.18 14.18 16.93
N ALA A 145 7.99 13.63 16.80
CA ALA A 145 6.75 14.41 16.68
C ALA A 145 5.61 13.71 17.43
N PRO A 146 4.62 14.45 17.97
CA PRO A 146 3.36 13.88 18.39
C PRO A 146 2.70 13.12 17.25
N VAL A 147 2.23 11.90 17.52
CA VAL A 147 1.61 11.03 16.53
C VAL A 147 0.14 10.78 16.88
N TYR A 148 -0.74 10.98 15.91
CA TYR A 148 -2.12 10.50 15.93
C TYR A 148 -2.27 9.35 14.94
N ILE A 149 -2.84 8.23 15.38
CA ILE A 149 -3.04 7.04 14.55
C ILE A 149 -4.53 6.71 14.53
N TYR A 150 -5.07 6.52 13.33
CA TYR A 150 -6.46 6.15 13.09
C TYR A 150 -6.54 4.84 12.31
N GLY A 151 -7.34 3.91 12.82
CA GLY A 151 -7.81 2.72 12.13
C GLY A 151 -9.34 2.69 12.11
N SER A 152 -9.94 2.11 11.07
CA SER A 152 -11.38 1.90 11.01
C SER A 152 -11.70 0.46 11.44
N ARG A 153 -12.65 0.28 12.35
CA ARG A 153 -12.94 -1.03 12.98
C ARG A 153 -13.25 -2.15 11.99
N GLU A 154 -13.96 -1.84 10.91
CA GLU A 154 -14.41 -2.80 9.89
C GLU A 154 -13.55 -2.73 8.62
N ASP A 155 -12.29 -2.28 8.72
CA ASP A 155 -11.38 -2.20 7.57
C ASP A 155 -10.65 -3.53 7.32
N HIS A 156 -10.98 -4.18 6.21
CA HIS A 156 -10.33 -5.42 5.78
C HIS A 156 -9.09 -5.19 4.89
N ILE A 157 -8.83 -3.96 4.44
CA ILE A 157 -7.63 -3.61 3.66
C ILE A 157 -6.47 -3.29 4.60
N VAL A 158 -6.73 -2.48 5.62
CA VAL A 158 -5.71 -2.06 6.61
C VAL A 158 -6.25 -2.35 8.02
N PRO A 159 -6.15 -3.62 8.48
CA PRO A 159 -6.63 -3.99 9.80
C PRO A 159 -5.79 -3.35 10.92
N TRP A 160 -6.43 -2.97 12.02
CA TRP A 160 -5.85 -2.35 13.22
C TRP A 160 -6.47 -2.90 14.49
#